data_AF-A0A965JZG7-F1
#
_entry.id   AF-A0A965JZG7-F1
#
_cell.length_a   1.000
_cell.length_b   1.000
_cell.length_c   1.000
_cell.angle_alpha   90.00
_cell.angle_beta   90.00
_cell.angle_gamma   90.00
#
_symmetry.space_group_name_H-M   'P 1'
#
loop_
_entity.id
_entity.type
_entity.pdbx_description
1 polymer ?
#
loop_
_entity_poly.entity_id
_entity_poly.type
_entity_poly.pdbx_seq_one_letter_code
_entity_poly.pdbx_strand_id
1 'polypeptide(L)'
;IVDEADRANGDVLSLLLAFCDSTASSVFVRPDTGEVIRPHADFSAIITSNVESKDDLPPALSDRFPVSLVINEAHPHAIATLPVDLQALAVSLVSAPAGRRASLRAVTEFANIRGAIGETRALRLVFGAELATSIEESIKVARMVEVL
;
A
#
# COMPACT_ATOMS: atom_id res chain seq x y z
N ILE A 1 5.94 11.19 9.25
CA ILE A 1 5.58 10.08 8.34
C ILE A 1 5.47 10.68 6.95
N VAL A 2 6.11 10.08 5.95
CA VAL A 2 6.04 10.48 4.54
C VAL A 2 5.44 9.33 3.76
N ASP A 3 4.32 9.59 3.08
CA ASP A 3 3.60 8.58 2.31
C ASP A 3 4.04 8.60 0.83
N GLU A 4 4.18 7.43 0.21
CA GLU A 4 4.57 7.25 -1.21
C GLU A 4 5.84 8.02 -1.61
N ALA A 5 6.91 7.87 -0.83
CA ALA A 5 8.16 8.61 -1.02
C ALA A 5 8.85 8.35 -2.38
N ASP A 6 8.56 7.23 -3.05
CA ASP A 6 9.01 6.93 -4.41
C ASP A 6 8.47 7.89 -5.47
N ARG A 7 7.40 8.63 -5.16
CA ARG A 7 6.82 9.65 -6.05
C ARG A 7 7.47 11.02 -5.94
N ALA A 8 8.36 11.22 -4.97
CA ALA A 8 9.04 12.49 -4.78
C ALA A 8 9.92 12.84 -5.99
N ASN A 9 9.80 14.08 -6.49
CA ASN A 9 10.72 14.60 -7.49
C ASN A 9 12.08 14.95 -6.86
N GLY A 10 13.09 15.30 -7.67
CA GLY A 10 14.46 15.54 -7.18
C GLY A 10 14.58 16.61 -6.08
N ASP A 11 13.83 17.70 -6.18
CA ASP A 11 13.86 18.77 -5.19
C ASP A 11 13.22 18.34 -3.86
N VAL A 12 12.07 17.67 -3.93
CA VAL A 12 11.40 17.11 -2.74
C VAL A 12 12.24 16.00 -2.13
N LEU A 13 12.88 15.15 -2.94
CA LEU A 13 13.78 14.12 -2.44
C LEU A 13 14.97 14.73 -1.71
N SER A 14 15.57 15.79 -2.26
CA SER A 14 16.68 16.52 -1.60
C SER A 14 16.26 17.07 -0.25
N LEU A 15 15.04 17.60 -0.15
CA LEU A 15 14.45 18.01 1.12
C LEU A 15 14.27 16.79 2.05
N LEU A 16 13.67 15.69 1.58
CA LEU A 16 13.48 14.47 2.37
C LEU A 16 14.82 13.92 2.89
N LEU A 17 15.90 13.96 2.11
CA LEU A 17 17.23 13.51 2.53
C LEU A 17 17.82 14.34 3.68
N ALA A 18 17.45 15.63 3.78
CA ALA A 18 17.86 16.50 4.88
C ALA A 18 17.00 16.25 6.14
N PHE A 19 15.72 15.94 5.97
CA PHE A 19 14.78 15.74 7.08
C PHE A 19 14.77 14.31 7.63
N CYS A 20 15.04 13.31 6.81
CA CYS A 20 15.00 11.90 7.14
C CYS A 20 16.41 11.37 7.43
N ASP A 21 17.10 12.01 8.38
CA ASP A 21 18.41 11.59 8.86
C ASP A 21 18.37 11.53 10.40
N SER A 22 19.52 11.55 11.06
CA SER A 22 19.62 11.54 12.52
C SER A 22 19.20 12.86 13.16
N THR A 23 18.86 12.82 14.44
CA THR A 23 18.61 14.04 15.25
C THR A 23 19.81 14.99 15.30
N ALA A 24 21.02 14.48 15.04
CA ALA A 24 22.25 15.27 15.03
C ALA A 24 22.48 16.02 13.69
N SER A 25 21.99 15.49 12.57
CA SER A 25 22.27 16.00 11.22
C SER A 25 21.05 16.64 10.55
N SER A 26 19.84 16.24 10.92
CA SER A 26 18.63 16.88 10.41
C SER A 26 18.53 18.32 10.96
N VAL A 27 18.73 19.28 10.06
CA VAL A 27 18.55 20.70 10.34
C VAL A 27 17.89 21.31 9.13
N PHE A 28 16.84 22.11 9.36
CA PHE A 28 16.20 22.86 8.31
C PHE A 28 16.28 24.34 8.61
N VAL A 29 16.77 25.12 7.65
CA VAL A 29 16.75 26.57 7.73
C VAL A 29 15.61 27.06 6.87
N ARG A 30 14.61 27.68 7.48
CA ARG A 30 13.43 28.17 6.75
C ARG A 30 13.86 29.32 5.82
N PRO A 31 13.67 29.22 4.50
CA PRO A 31 14.25 30.18 3.55
C PRO A 31 13.72 31.62 3.68
N ASP A 32 12.49 31.80 4.16
CA ASP A 32 11.81 33.09 4.27
C ASP A 32 12.21 33.91 5.51
N THR A 33 12.60 33.22 6.58
CA THR A 33 12.78 33.79 7.93
C THR A 33 14.17 33.56 8.48
N GLY A 34 14.92 32.61 7.92
CA GLY A 34 16.21 32.16 8.44
C GLY A 34 16.09 31.33 9.73
N GLU A 35 14.87 30.96 10.14
CA GLU A 35 14.65 30.18 11.34
C GLU A 35 15.31 28.80 11.23
N VAL A 36 16.13 28.44 12.22
CA VAL A 36 16.77 27.12 12.29
C VAL A 36 15.89 26.17 13.08
N ILE A 37 15.35 25.18 12.38
CA ILE A 37 14.52 24.11 12.95
C ILE A 37 15.39 22.87 13.16
N ARG A 38 15.35 22.33 14.36
CA ARG A 38 16.03 21.09 14.76
C ARG A 38 15.01 20.06 15.24
N PRO A 39 15.23 18.76 14.98
CA PRO A 39 14.34 17.71 15.44
C PRO A 39 14.37 17.61 16.97
N HIS A 40 13.23 17.24 17.54
CA HIS A 40 13.15 16.86 18.95
C HIS A 40 13.97 15.59 19.21
N ALA A 41 14.36 15.35 20.47
CA ALA A 41 15.12 14.15 20.85
C ALA A 41 14.38 12.83 20.48
N ASP A 42 13.05 12.87 20.52
CA ASP A 42 12.17 11.74 20.19
C ASP A 42 11.71 11.73 18.72
N PHE A 43 12.37 12.49 17.85
CA PHE A 43 12.03 12.51 16.43
C PHE A 43 12.32 11.17 15.78
N SER A 44 11.35 10.68 15.01
CA SER A 44 11.49 9.50 14.16
C SER A 44 10.89 9.75 12.78
N ALA A 45 11.59 9.34 11.74
CA ALA A 45 11.10 9.35 10.37
C ALA A 45 10.60 7.95 9.98
N ILE A 46 9.43 7.89 9.35
CA ILE A 46 8.87 6.69 8.73
C ILE A 46 8.48 7.09 7.31
N ILE A 47 8.94 6.31 6.34
CA ILE A 47 8.55 6.44 4.94
C ILE A 47 7.78 5.20 4.49
N THR A 48 6.78 5.40 3.65
CA THR A 48 6.11 4.31 2.92
C THR A 48 6.42 4.46 1.44
N SER A 49 6.39 3.35 0.72
CA SER A 49 6.62 3.35 -0.72
C SER A 49 5.99 2.13 -1.36
N ASN A 50 5.51 2.30 -2.59
CA ASN A 50 4.95 1.23 -3.40
C ASN A 50 5.98 0.73 -4.42
N VAL A 51 7.06 0.13 -3.92
CA VAL A 51 8.10 -0.50 -4.73
C VAL A 51 8.02 -2.02 -4.67
N GLU A 52 8.35 -2.71 -5.77
CA GLU A 52 8.38 -4.17 -5.79
C GLU A 52 9.65 -4.70 -5.11
N SER A 53 10.78 -3.99 -5.26
CA SER A 53 12.02 -4.23 -4.52
C SER A 53 12.43 -3.02 -3.71
N LYS A 54 13.03 -3.25 -2.54
CA LYS A 54 13.69 -2.20 -1.75
C LYS A 54 14.83 -1.52 -2.53
N ASP A 55 15.44 -2.24 -3.47
CA ASP A 55 16.50 -1.73 -4.32
C ASP A 55 16.00 -0.73 -5.38
N ASP A 56 14.68 -0.64 -5.58
CA ASP A 56 14.07 0.35 -6.48
C ASP A 56 14.02 1.75 -5.84
N LEU A 57 14.24 1.85 -4.52
CA LEU A 57 14.37 3.14 -3.84
C LEU A 57 15.73 3.79 -4.18
N PRO A 58 15.78 5.13 -4.30
CA PRO A 58 17.04 5.85 -4.47
C PRO A 58 18.06 5.45 -3.38
N PRO A 59 19.31 5.08 -3.74
CA PRO A 59 20.31 4.62 -2.77
C PRO A 59 20.58 5.60 -1.62
N ALA A 60 20.53 6.90 -1.91
CA ALA A 60 20.70 7.93 -0.89
C ALA A 60 19.59 7.90 0.17
N LEU A 61 18.37 7.49 -0.22
CA LEU A 61 17.26 7.36 0.70
C LEU A 61 17.39 6.05 1.48
N SER A 62 17.64 4.92 0.83
CA SER A 62 17.74 3.61 1.51
C SER A 62 18.86 3.56 2.56
N ASP A 63 20.00 4.20 2.31
CA ASP A 63 21.13 4.32 3.27
C ASP A 63 20.72 5.01 4.59
N ARG A 64 19.73 5.91 4.56
CA ARG A 64 19.22 6.61 5.75
C ARG A 64 18.19 5.81 6.55
N PHE A 65 17.67 4.72 5.98
CA PHE A 65 16.67 3.86 6.62
C PHE A 65 17.25 2.46 6.85
N PRO A 66 18.13 2.28 7.87
CA PRO A 66 18.75 0.99 8.16
C PRO A 66 17.71 -0.08 8.52
N VAL A 67 16.54 0.33 8.99
CA VAL A 67 15.39 -0.55 9.23
C VAL A 67 14.40 -0.37 8.09
N SER A 68 14.16 -1.44 7.34
CA SER A 68 13.21 -1.47 6.23
C SER A 68 12.33 -2.72 6.30
N LEU A 69 11.02 -2.54 6.23
CA LEU A 69 10.03 -3.64 6.30
C LEU A 69 9.41 -3.85 4.92
N VAL A 70 9.38 -5.09 4.44
CA VAL A 70 8.58 -5.45 3.24
C VAL A 70 7.21 -5.90 3.72
N ILE A 71 6.15 -5.31 3.18
CA ILE A 71 4.78 -5.74 3.41
C ILE A 71 4.29 -6.40 2.12
N ASN A 72 4.27 -7.73 2.11
CA ASN A 72 3.88 -8.55 0.96
C ASN A 72 2.48 -9.19 1.12
N GLU A 73 1.91 -9.11 2.31
CA GLU A 73 0.63 -9.72 2.66
C GLU A 73 -0.26 -8.73 3.41
N ALA A 74 -1.57 -8.92 3.31
CA ALA A 74 -2.53 -8.11 4.06
C ALA A 74 -2.45 -8.43 5.56
N HIS A 75 -2.54 -7.39 6.39
CA HIS A 75 -2.61 -7.58 7.85
C HIS A 75 -3.88 -8.38 8.24
N PRO A 76 -3.79 -9.41 9.10
CA PRO A 76 -4.93 -10.27 9.45
C PRO A 76 -6.15 -9.52 9.98
N HIS A 77 -5.94 -8.51 10.84
CA HIS A 77 -7.05 -7.69 11.34
C HIS A 77 -7.75 -6.89 10.23
N ALA A 78 -7.04 -6.49 9.17
CA ALA A 78 -7.66 -5.76 8.07
C ALA A 78 -8.56 -6.72 7.25
N ILE A 79 -8.11 -7.96 7.03
CA ILE A 79 -8.95 -9.02 6.44
C ILE A 79 -10.19 -9.29 7.28
N ALA A 80 -10.04 -9.37 8.61
CA ALA A 80 -11.15 -9.65 9.52
C ALA A 80 -12.27 -8.59 9.51
N THR A 81 -12.00 -7.38 9.00
CA THR A 81 -13.05 -6.35 8.80
C THR A 81 -13.98 -6.63 7.62
N LEU A 82 -13.57 -7.50 6.69
CA LEU A 82 -14.38 -7.86 5.53
C LEU A 82 -15.45 -8.91 5.88
N PRO A 83 -16.56 -8.95 5.13
CA PRO A 83 -17.50 -10.06 5.18
C PRO A 83 -16.78 -11.41 5.04
N VAL A 84 -17.21 -12.40 5.84
CA VAL A 84 -16.54 -13.72 5.94
C VAL A 84 -16.34 -14.37 4.58
N ASP A 85 -17.33 -14.26 3.70
CA ASP A 85 -17.31 -14.83 2.34
C ASP A 85 -16.30 -14.15 1.39
N LEU A 86 -15.75 -12.99 1.77
CA LEU A 86 -14.75 -12.26 1.00
C LEU A 86 -13.33 -12.37 1.57
N GLN A 87 -13.16 -12.90 2.78
CA GLN A 87 -11.84 -12.94 3.44
C GLN A 87 -10.83 -13.78 2.67
N ALA A 88 -11.23 -14.98 2.22
CA ALA A 88 -10.38 -15.86 1.42
C ALA A 88 -10.02 -15.23 0.05
N LEU A 89 -11.00 -14.57 -0.58
CA LEU A 89 -10.78 -13.84 -1.83
C LEU A 89 -9.78 -12.70 -1.62
N ALA A 90 -9.91 -11.93 -0.53
CA ALA A 90 -9.03 -10.81 -0.21
C ALA A 90 -7.58 -11.25 -0.03
N VAL A 91 -7.35 -12.35 0.72
CA VAL A 91 -6.01 -12.92 0.91
C VAL A 91 -5.38 -13.31 -0.44
N SER A 92 -6.15 -14.00 -1.28
CA SER A 92 -5.72 -14.41 -2.62
C SER A 92 -5.36 -13.23 -3.52
N LEU A 93 -6.23 -12.21 -3.57
CA LEU A 93 -6.05 -11.05 -4.44
C LEU A 93 -4.91 -10.12 -4.00
N VAL A 94 -4.73 -9.88 -2.70
CA VAL A 94 -3.66 -9.00 -2.21
C VAL A 94 -2.29 -9.64 -2.40
N SER A 95 -2.22 -10.96 -2.25
CA SER A 95 -0.96 -11.72 -2.36
C SER A 95 -0.67 -12.16 -3.80
N ALA A 96 -1.56 -11.88 -4.76
CA ALA A 96 -1.37 -12.26 -6.14
C ALA A 96 -0.19 -11.51 -6.80
N PRO A 97 0.41 -12.07 -7.87
CA PRO A 97 1.43 -11.40 -8.66
C PRO A 97 0.95 -10.09 -9.30
N ALA A 98 1.89 -9.22 -9.67
CA ALA A 98 1.61 -7.99 -10.41
C ALA A 98 0.73 -8.27 -11.66
N GLY A 99 -0.24 -7.39 -11.92
CA GLY A 99 -1.25 -7.53 -12.98
C GLY A 99 -2.48 -8.35 -12.59
N ARG A 100 -2.39 -9.21 -11.56
CA ARG A 100 -3.55 -9.90 -10.95
C ARG A 100 -3.82 -9.48 -9.50
N ARG A 101 -2.88 -8.74 -8.92
CA ARG A 101 -2.99 -8.17 -7.58
C ARG A 101 -4.11 -7.12 -7.52
N ALA A 102 -4.93 -7.18 -6.49
CA ALA A 102 -5.86 -6.10 -6.14
C ALA A 102 -5.63 -5.64 -4.70
N SER A 103 -5.83 -4.35 -4.45
CA SER A 103 -5.70 -3.80 -3.10
C SER A 103 -6.85 -4.25 -2.20
N LEU A 104 -6.60 -4.32 -0.90
CA LEU A 104 -7.65 -4.58 0.08
C LEU A 104 -8.78 -3.53 0.00
N ARG A 105 -8.43 -2.28 -0.32
CA ARG A 105 -9.38 -1.19 -0.55
C ARG A 105 -10.37 -1.53 -1.67
N ALA A 106 -9.90 -2.10 -2.78
CA ALA A 106 -10.78 -2.54 -3.86
C ALA A 106 -11.75 -3.63 -3.38
N VAL A 107 -11.28 -4.59 -2.58
CA VAL A 107 -12.16 -5.64 -2.02
C VAL A 107 -13.21 -5.05 -1.08
N THR A 108 -12.85 -4.06 -0.25
CA THR A 108 -13.80 -3.33 0.59
C THR A 108 -14.87 -2.62 -0.25
N GLU A 109 -14.47 -1.93 -1.32
CA GLU A 109 -15.43 -1.25 -2.20
C GLU A 109 -16.37 -2.24 -2.91
N PHE A 110 -15.84 -3.38 -3.36
CA PHE A 110 -16.67 -4.47 -3.88
C PHE A 110 -17.69 -4.95 -2.85
N ALA A 111 -17.28 -5.17 -1.60
CA ALA A 111 -18.16 -5.57 -0.52
C ALA A 111 -19.30 -4.56 -0.28
N ASN A 112 -18.98 -3.26 -0.34
CA ASN A 112 -19.93 -2.16 -0.12
C ASN A 112 -21.01 -2.10 -1.19
N ILE A 113 -20.64 -2.28 -2.48
CA ILE A 113 -21.57 -2.01 -3.58
C ILE A 113 -22.29 -3.27 -4.11
N ARG A 114 -21.73 -4.47 -3.92
CA ARG A 114 -22.26 -5.72 -4.53
C ARG A 114 -23.71 -6.02 -4.18
N GLY A 115 -24.16 -5.66 -2.97
CA GLY A 115 -25.53 -5.88 -2.53
C GLY A 115 -26.56 -5.00 -3.25
N ALA A 116 -26.16 -3.79 -3.66
CA ALA A 116 -27.06 -2.82 -4.29
C ALA A 116 -27.17 -3.01 -5.81
N ILE A 117 -26.08 -3.41 -6.47
CA ILE A 117 -26.00 -3.43 -7.94
C ILE A 117 -25.78 -4.83 -8.54
N GLY A 118 -25.65 -5.85 -7.69
CA GLY A 118 -25.36 -7.22 -8.07
C GLY A 118 -23.85 -7.50 -8.18
N GLU A 119 -23.48 -8.76 -7.89
CA GLU A 119 -22.10 -9.23 -7.76
C GLU A 119 -21.28 -9.02 -9.03
N THR A 120 -21.75 -9.54 -10.18
CA THR A 120 -21.09 -9.41 -11.50
C THR A 120 -20.82 -7.96 -11.88
N ARG A 121 -21.80 -7.07 -11.68
CA ARG A 121 -21.65 -5.66 -12.04
C ARG A 121 -20.65 -4.97 -11.11
N ALA A 122 -20.71 -5.26 -9.82
CA ALA A 122 -19.76 -4.74 -8.84
C ALA A 122 -18.32 -5.20 -9.12
N LEU A 123 -18.12 -6.48 -9.45
CA LEU A 123 -16.79 -7.01 -9.81
C LEU A 123 -16.20 -6.23 -11.00
N ARG A 124 -16.97 -6.05 -12.08
CA ARG A 124 -16.51 -5.32 -13.26
C ARG A 124 -16.20 -3.85 -13.00
N LEU A 125 -16.98 -3.18 -12.15
CA LEU A 125 -16.75 -1.77 -11.81
C LEU A 125 -15.50 -1.56 -10.96
N VAL A 126 -15.22 -2.48 -10.04
CA VAL A 126 -14.11 -2.34 -9.09
C VAL A 126 -12.80 -2.87 -9.67
N PHE A 127 -12.83 -4.02 -10.33
CA PHE A 127 -11.63 -4.74 -10.77
C PHE A 127 -11.36 -4.63 -12.28
N GLY A 128 -12.28 -4.03 -13.05
CA GLY A 128 -12.22 -4.02 -14.51
C GLY A 128 -12.63 -5.38 -15.12
N ALA A 129 -12.83 -5.40 -16.44
CA ALA A 129 -13.43 -6.56 -17.12
C ALA A 129 -12.57 -7.85 -17.05
N GLU A 130 -11.26 -7.72 -17.24
CA GLU A 130 -10.35 -8.88 -17.28
C GLU A 130 -10.25 -9.57 -15.92
N LEU A 131 -9.90 -8.81 -14.87
CA LEU A 131 -9.75 -9.35 -13.52
C LEU A 131 -11.09 -9.81 -12.94
N ALA A 132 -12.19 -9.10 -13.23
CA ALA A 132 -13.53 -9.53 -12.81
C ALA A 132 -13.87 -10.92 -13.35
N THR A 133 -13.56 -11.22 -14.61
CA THR A 133 -13.83 -12.53 -15.21
C THR A 133 -13.05 -13.63 -14.47
N SER A 134 -11.76 -13.40 -14.20
CA SER A 134 -10.93 -14.34 -13.44
C SER A 134 -11.43 -14.56 -12.01
N ILE A 135 -11.91 -13.52 -11.35
CA ILE A 135 -12.49 -13.61 -9.99
C ILE A 135 -13.80 -14.40 -10.02
N GLU A 136 -14.69 -14.11 -10.98
CA GLU A 136 -15.96 -14.83 -11.13
C GLU A 136 -15.77 -16.32 -11.34
N GLU A 137 -14.82 -16.72 -12.19
CA GLU A 137 -14.47 -18.12 -12.41
C GLU A 137 -13.93 -18.78 -11.14
N SER A 138 -13.06 -18.08 -10.41
CA SER A 138 -12.48 -18.59 -9.15
C SER A 138 -13.56 -18.80 -8.08
N ILE A 139 -14.50 -17.86 -7.93
CA ILE A 139 -15.62 -17.98 -6.99
C ILE A 139 -16.53 -19.15 -7.38
N LYS A 140 -16.83 -19.33 -8.67
CA LYS A 140 -17.64 -20.46 -9.15
C LYS A 140 -16.99 -21.80 -8.84
N VAL A 141 -15.69 -21.93 -9.11
CA VAL A 141 -14.94 -23.16 -8.80
C VAL A 141 -14.93 -23.43 -7.29
N ALA A 142 -14.66 -22.42 -6.46
CA ALA A 142 -14.66 -22.57 -5.01
C ALA A 142 -16.02 -23.07 -4.48
N ARG A 143 -17.13 -22.49 -4.97
CA ARG A 143 -18.49 -22.92 -4.60
C ARG A 143 -18.84 -24.32 -5.07
N MET A 144 -18.28 -24.80 -6.18
CA MET A 144 -18.50 -26.18 -6.65
C MET A 144 -17.79 -27.22 -5.78
N VAL A 145 -16.62 -26.87 -5.23
CA VAL A 145 -15.84 -27.78 -4.38
C VAL A 145 -16.48 -27.95 -3.00
N GLU A 146 -17.15 -26.93 -2.45
CA GLU A 146 -17.85 -27.02 -1.16
C GLU A 146 -19.13 -27.90 -1.18
N VAL A 147 -19.61 -28.28 -2.36
CA VAL A 147 -20.84 -29.10 -2.53
C VAL A 147 -20.52 -30.59 -2.70
N LEU A 148 -19.25 -30.95 -2.82
CA LEU A 148 -18.74 -32.33 -2.94
C LEU A 148 -18.17 -32.83 -1.60
#